data_AF-A0A966B4X3-F1
#
_entry.id   AF-A0A966B4X3-F1
#
_cell.length_a   1.000
_cell.length_b   1.000
_cell.length_c   1.000
_cell.angle_alpha   90.00
_cell.angle_beta   90.00
_cell.angle_gamma   90.00
#
_symmetry.space_group_name_H-M   'P 1'
#
loop_
_entity.id
_entity.type
_entity.pdbx_description
1 polymer ?
#
loop_
_entity_poly.entity_id
_entity_poly.type
_entity_poly.pdbx_seq_one_letter_code
_entity_poly.pdbx_strand_id
1 'polypeptide(L)'
;MTVDRGTAEGQWSTWIERITCDGWLDEPDALQIWSYTGQPSYAPGDTAEIHVSTTADTWSIEIWRDGATWEKVHEEHGLAGVTHRVPDDVVAQGCGWPVGASFEIPADWTTGGYVVVCTGQRGNEQTSQDGFFVLRALEPGRVSKLAMIVATYSWQEYNDWGGGCGYFSDEFIDHTADPLEVREKSFKARLSFHRPWARGLIRYPVGVPRLAQPPLPLGAAVGVPAADWAISNGYSVWTIANGWARYDGLTARWLEAEGYAPELLSQWDLDNDPSILDNYDVVVTTGHDEYWTSGGRQVLDDFIEQGGRYARLAGNII
;
A
#
# COMPACT_ATOMS: atom_id res chain seq x y z
N MET A 1 -11.76 33.48 -42.26
CA MET A 1 -11.59 32.08 -41.82
C MET A 1 -10.63 32.13 -40.66
N THR A 2 -11.18 32.22 -39.47
CA THR A 2 -10.43 32.42 -38.22
C THR A 2 -10.54 31.11 -37.48
N VAL A 3 -9.40 30.45 -37.30
CA VAL A 3 -9.29 29.20 -36.55
C VAL A 3 -9.65 29.50 -35.10
N ASP A 4 -10.69 28.83 -34.62
CA ASP A 4 -11.07 28.83 -33.21
C ASP A 4 -9.91 28.26 -32.39
N ARG A 5 -9.30 29.14 -31.59
CA ARG A 5 -8.35 28.79 -30.54
C ARG A 5 -9.15 28.84 -29.26
N GLY A 6 -9.79 27.71 -28.94
CA GLY A 6 -10.67 27.53 -27.79
C GLY A 6 -10.18 28.33 -26.59
N THR A 7 -10.85 29.43 -26.32
CA THR A 7 -10.67 30.25 -25.13
C THR A 7 -11.19 29.46 -23.95
N ALA A 8 -10.31 29.25 -22.97
CA ALA A 8 -10.63 28.68 -21.67
C ALA A 8 -11.64 29.58 -20.94
N GLU A 9 -12.93 29.31 -21.12
CA GLU A 9 -13.98 29.65 -20.17
C GLU A 9 -14.35 28.37 -19.41
N GLY A 10 -13.95 28.33 -18.14
CA GLY A 10 -13.97 27.14 -17.31
C GLY A 10 -12.59 27.00 -16.68
N GLN A 11 -12.48 27.41 -15.42
CA GLN A 11 -11.31 27.09 -14.62
C GLN A 11 -11.09 25.58 -14.72
N TRP A 12 -9.88 25.16 -15.09
CA TRP A 12 -9.48 23.77 -14.96
C TRP A 12 -9.59 23.45 -13.48
N SER A 13 -10.61 22.70 -13.08
CA SER A 13 -10.64 22.07 -11.77
C SER A 13 -9.33 21.33 -11.62
N THR A 14 -8.57 21.66 -10.59
CA THR A 14 -7.33 20.97 -10.31
C THR A 14 -7.67 19.49 -10.12
N TRP A 15 -6.81 18.62 -10.63
CA TRP A 15 -6.88 17.15 -10.60
C TRP A 15 -7.24 16.53 -9.24
N ILE A 16 -7.18 17.31 -8.15
CA ILE A 16 -7.59 16.97 -6.79
C ILE A 16 -9.13 16.86 -6.65
N GLU A 17 -9.91 17.57 -7.47
CA GLU A 17 -11.39 17.64 -7.35
C GLU A 17 -12.14 16.42 -7.92
N ARG A 18 -11.42 15.43 -8.49
CA ARG A 18 -12.00 14.21 -9.07
C ARG A 18 -11.40 12.91 -8.52
N ILE A 19 -10.77 12.98 -7.36
CA ILE A 19 -10.39 11.75 -6.64
C ILE A 19 -11.70 11.17 -6.10
N THR A 20 -12.36 10.35 -6.90
CA THR A 20 -13.31 9.39 -6.33
C THR A 20 -12.45 8.44 -5.52
N CYS A 21 -12.40 8.65 -4.20
CA CYS A 21 -12.01 7.58 -3.31
C CYS A 21 -12.87 6.35 -3.62
N ASP A 22 -12.43 5.16 -3.21
CA ASP A 22 -13.28 3.97 -3.18
C ASP A 22 -14.43 4.20 -2.16
N GLY A 23 -15.32 5.16 -2.44
CA GLY A 23 -16.46 5.60 -1.66
C GLY A 23 -17.68 4.69 -1.85
N TRP A 24 -17.44 3.45 -2.30
CA TRP A 24 -18.48 2.44 -2.43
C TRP A 24 -18.88 1.85 -1.07
N LEU A 25 -18.24 2.23 0.03
CA LEU A 25 -18.47 1.65 1.36
C LEU A 25 -19.92 1.78 1.88
N ASP A 26 -20.74 2.64 1.26
CA ASP A 26 -22.14 2.88 1.65
C ASP A 26 -23.19 2.38 0.64
N GLU A 27 -22.82 1.56 -0.35
CA GLU A 27 -23.80 0.86 -1.20
C GLU A 27 -24.02 -0.59 -0.70
N PRO A 28 -24.94 -0.85 0.25
CA PRO A 28 -25.14 -2.18 0.84
C PRO A 28 -25.54 -3.25 -0.18
N ASP A 29 -26.12 -2.85 -1.31
CA ASP A 29 -26.54 -3.74 -2.37
C ASP A 29 -25.40 -4.11 -3.33
N ALA A 30 -24.29 -3.36 -3.35
CA ALA A 30 -23.15 -3.67 -4.21
C ALA A 30 -22.36 -4.87 -3.67
N LEU A 31 -21.84 -5.72 -4.56
CA LEU A 31 -20.97 -6.84 -4.19
C LEU A 31 -19.58 -6.30 -3.85
N GLN A 32 -19.15 -6.47 -2.61
CA GLN A 32 -17.90 -5.90 -2.10
C GLN A 32 -17.18 -6.89 -1.18
N ILE A 33 -15.85 -6.84 -1.19
CA ILE A 33 -14.99 -7.45 -0.19
C ILE A 33 -13.85 -6.50 0.13
N TRP A 34 -13.57 -6.34 1.42
CA TRP A 34 -12.50 -5.50 1.92
C TRP A 34 -11.76 -6.24 3.01
N SER A 35 -10.44 -6.18 2.98
CA SER A 35 -9.60 -6.85 3.98
C SER A 35 -8.32 -6.09 4.31
N TYR A 36 -7.80 -6.33 5.51
CA TYR A 36 -6.50 -5.87 5.96
C TYR A 36 -5.87 -6.91 6.90
N THR A 37 -4.54 -6.89 6.99
CA THR A 37 -3.77 -7.77 7.88
C THR A 37 -3.71 -7.18 9.28
N GLY A 38 -3.68 -8.02 10.31
CA GLY A 38 -3.56 -7.59 11.70
C GLY A 38 -2.24 -6.87 12.00
N GLN A 39 -1.19 -7.14 11.23
CA GLN A 39 0.12 -6.49 11.34
C GLN A 39 0.73 -6.23 9.95
N PRO A 40 1.59 -5.20 9.80
CA PRO A 40 2.31 -4.94 8.56
C PRO A 40 3.41 -5.96 8.27
N SER A 41 3.93 -6.62 9.31
CA SER A 41 5.01 -7.59 9.23
C SER A 41 4.82 -8.73 10.22
N TYR A 42 5.29 -9.91 9.85
CA TYR A 42 5.26 -11.14 10.65
C TYR A 42 6.59 -11.89 10.52
N ALA A 43 6.85 -12.82 11.43
CA ALA A 43 7.89 -13.83 11.34
C ALA A 43 7.26 -15.25 11.23
N PRO A 44 8.00 -16.25 10.72
CA PRO A 44 7.54 -17.63 10.76
C PRO A 44 7.20 -18.09 12.19
N GLY A 45 6.08 -18.78 12.35
CA GLY A 45 5.51 -19.17 13.66
C GLY A 45 4.54 -18.15 14.26
N ASP A 46 4.46 -16.93 13.72
CA ASP A 46 3.42 -15.98 14.12
C ASP A 46 2.05 -16.44 13.62
N THR A 47 0.98 -15.99 14.28
CA THR A 47 -0.39 -16.14 13.77
C THR A 47 -0.74 -14.94 12.91
N ALA A 48 -0.93 -15.17 11.61
CA ALA A 48 -1.46 -14.15 10.70
C ALA A 48 -2.97 -14.05 10.88
N GLU A 49 -3.45 -12.83 11.10
CA GLU A 49 -4.87 -12.52 11.23
C GLU A 49 -5.30 -11.63 10.05
N ILE A 50 -6.38 -12.03 9.39
CA ILE A 50 -6.96 -11.29 8.26
C ILE A 50 -8.35 -10.82 8.67
N HIS A 51 -8.53 -9.51 8.73
CA HIS A 51 -9.80 -8.87 9.07
C HIS A 51 -10.57 -8.60 7.78
N VAL A 52 -11.85 -8.99 7.72
CA VAL A 52 -12.65 -8.95 6.49
C VAL A 52 -14.04 -8.42 6.75
N SER A 53 -14.56 -7.62 5.81
CA SER A 53 -15.96 -7.24 5.71
C SER A 53 -16.42 -7.44 4.27
N THR A 54 -17.56 -8.11 4.06
CA THR A 54 -18.05 -8.42 2.71
C THR A 54 -19.57 -8.55 2.65
N THR A 55 -20.16 -8.06 1.56
CA THR A 55 -21.57 -8.27 1.20
C THR A 55 -21.80 -9.56 0.38
N ALA A 56 -20.74 -10.34 0.15
CA ALA A 56 -20.78 -11.64 -0.50
C ALA A 56 -21.47 -12.69 0.38
N ASP A 57 -22.02 -13.75 -0.23
CA ASP A 57 -22.57 -14.90 0.51
C ASP A 57 -21.43 -15.73 1.13
N THR A 58 -20.38 -15.92 0.34
CA THR A 58 -19.16 -16.64 0.73
C THR A 58 -17.94 -15.95 0.15
N TRP A 59 -16.78 -16.19 0.74
CA TRP A 59 -15.51 -15.68 0.23
C TRP A 59 -14.40 -16.72 0.36
N SER A 60 -13.28 -16.44 -0.30
CA SER A 60 -12.05 -17.21 -0.24
C SER A 60 -10.85 -16.30 -0.06
N ILE A 61 -9.78 -16.85 0.50
CA ILE A 61 -8.48 -16.21 0.64
C ILE A 61 -7.43 -17.04 -0.07
N GLU A 62 -6.57 -16.38 -0.83
CA GLU A 62 -5.32 -16.93 -1.31
C GLU A 62 -4.16 -16.05 -0.84
N ILE A 63 -3.03 -16.66 -0.48
CA ILE A 63 -1.83 -15.92 -0.11
C ILE A 63 -0.72 -16.30 -1.08
N TRP A 64 -0.08 -15.27 -1.61
CA TRP A 64 0.92 -15.39 -2.66
C TRP A 64 2.21 -14.70 -2.22
N ARG A 65 3.34 -15.41 -2.31
CA ARG A 65 4.66 -14.81 -2.20
C ARG A 65 4.99 -14.11 -3.53
N ASP A 66 5.24 -12.81 -3.48
CA ASP A 66 5.57 -11.99 -4.65
C ASP A 66 7.09 -11.78 -4.78
N GLY A 67 7.79 -12.83 -5.20
CA GLY A 67 9.22 -12.80 -5.45
C GLY A 67 9.56 -12.84 -6.93
N ALA A 68 10.77 -13.30 -7.24
CA ALA A 68 11.14 -13.62 -8.64
C ALA A 68 10.09 -14.50 -9.35
N THR A 69 9.41 -15.36 -8.58
CA THR A 69 8.23 -16.13 -8.95
C THR A 69 7.02 -15.70 -8.13
N TRP A 70 5.83 -15.88 -8.72
CA TRP A 70 4.53 -15.65 -8.07
C TRP A 70 3.98 -16.99 -7.57
N GLU A 71 4.07 -17.25 -6.26
CA GLU A 71 3.84 -18.58 -5.69
C GLU A 71 2.71 -18.56 -4.67
N LYS A 72 1.67 -19.38 -4.90
CA LYS A 72 0.59 -19.54 -3.93
C LYS A 72 1.07 -20.44 -2.80
N VAL A 73 1.00 -19.94 -1.58
CA VAL A 73 1.48 -20.61 -0.37
C VAL A 73 0.35 -21.02 0.57
N HIS A 74 -0.83 -20.41 0.44
CA HIS A 74 -2.01 -20.69 1.26
C HIS A 74 -3.29 -20.48 0.46
N GLU A 75 -4.32 -21.27 0.75
CA GLU A 75 -5.67 -21.06 0.25
C GLU A 75 -6.74 -21.58 1.22
N GLU A 76 -7.83 -20.84 1.34
CA GLU A 76 -9.06 -21.30 2.01
C GLU A 76 -10.29 -20.82 1.24
N HIS A 77 -11.34 -21.63 1.21
CA HIS A 77 -12.56 -21.37 0.44
C HIS A 77 -13.82 -21.59 1.27
N GLY A 78 -14.93 -21.00 0.82
CA GLY A 78 -16.25 -21.23 1.41
C GLY A 78 -16.42 -20.60 2.79
N LEU A 79 -15.62 -19.57 3.10
CA LEU A 79 -15.75 -18.79 4.33
C LEU A 79 -17.05 -17.98 4.25
N ALA A 80 -17.79 -17.90 5.36
CA ALA A 80 -19.06 -17.18 5.39
C ALA A 80 -18.83 -15.67 5.25
N GLY A 81 -19.59 -15.02 4.38
CA GLY A 81 -19.56 -13.56 4.25
C GLY A 81 -20.30 -12.87 5.39
N VAL A 82 -19.69 -11.82 5.96
CA VAL A 82 -20.29 -10.99 7.01
C VAL A 82 -19.95 -9.53 6.72
N THR A 83 -20.98 -8.68 6.71
CA THR A 83 -20.80 -7.23 6.61
C THR A 83 -20.59 -6.63 7.98
N HIS A 84 -19.58 -5.76 8.09
CA HIS A 84 -19.29 -4.97 9.28
C HIS A 84 -19.37 -3.48 8.95
N ARG A 85 -19.82 -2.67 9.92
CA ARG A 85 -19.88 -1.20 9.79
C ARG A 85 -18.47 -0.63 9.62
N VAL A 86 -18.33 0.37 8.75
CA VAL A 86 -17.14 1.23 8.69
C VAL A 86 -17.33 2.38 9.69
N PRO A 87 -16.40 2.61 10.64
CA PRO A 87 -16.46 3.76 11.53
C PRO A 87 -16.30 5.09 10.78
N ASP A 88 -16.88 6.17 11.30
CA ASP A 88 -16.80 7.49 10.63
C ASP A 88 -15.35 8.05 10.64
N ASP A 89 -14.54 7.68 11.65
CA ASP A 89 -13.11 8.05 11.76
C ASP A 89 -12.18 6.88 11.34
N VAL A 90 -12.59 6.08 10.34
CA VAL A 90 -11.86 4.89 9.90
C VAL A 90 -10.42 5.19 9.45
N VAL A 91 -10.16 6.38 8.92
CA VAL A 91 -8.82 6.77 8.49
C VAL A 91 -7.84 6.79 9.67
N ALA A 92 -8.25 7.36 10.81
CA ALA A 92 -7.40 7.50 11.99
C ALA A 92 -7.47 6.30 12.94
N GLN A 93 -8.63 5.68 13.11
CA GLN A 93 -8.84 4.58 14.06
C GLN A 93 -8.72 3.18 13.42
N GLY A 94 -8.89 3.09 12.10
CA GLY A 94 -9.06 1.82 11.41
C GLY A 94 -10.48 1.28 11.53
N CYS A 95 -10.71 0.12 10.94
CA CYS A 95 -12.03 -0.47 10.78
C CYS A 95 -12.54 -1.15 12.04
N GLY A 96 -11.64 -1.76 12.83
CA GLY A 96 -12.01 -2.55 14.01
C GLY A 96 -12.86 -3.78 13.68
N TRP A 97 -12.76 -4.31 12.47
CA TRP A 97 -13.48 -5.52 12.07
C TRP A 97 -12.95 -6.75 12.82
N PRO A 98 -13.78 -7.77 13.07
CA PRO A 98 -13.30 -9.04 13.62
C PRO A 98 -12.37 -9.76 12.64
N VAL A 99 -11.61 -10.72 13.15
CA VAL A 99 -10.81 -11.64 12.34
C VAL A 99 -11.76 -12.51 11.50
N GLY A 100 -11.60 -12.48 10.18
CA GLY A 100 -12.35 -13.29 9.23
C GLY A 100 -11.65 -14.62 8.92
N ALA A 101 -10.31 -14.63 8.93
CA ALA A 101 -9.49 -15.84 8.81
C ALA A 101 -8.19 -15.68 9.60
N SER A 102 -7.65 -16.78 10.13
CA SER A 102 -6.33 -16.80 10.75
C SER A 102 -5.65 -18.14 10.57
N PHE A 103 -4.33 -18.11 10.51
CA PHE A 103 -3.48 -19.29 10.36
C PHE A 103 -2.12 -19.04 10.98
N GLU A 104 -1.46 -20.10 11.44
CA GLU A 104 -0.07 -20.05 11.87
C GLU A 104 0.83 -20.05 10.63
N ILE A 105 1.77 -19.10 10.56
CA ILE A 105 2.71 -19.00 9.44
C ILE A 105 3.72 -20.15 9.53
N PRO A 106 3.77 -21.06 8.54
CA PRO A 106 4.70 -22.19 8.56
C PRO A 106 6.16 -21.78 8.63
N ALA A 107 6.98 -22.57 9.34
CA ALA A 107 8.41 -22.31 9.53
C ALA A 107 9.24 -22.39 8.24
N ASP A 108 8.70 -22.99 7.17
CA ASP A 108 9.34 -23.11 5.86
C ASP A 108 8.99 -21.97 4.90
N TRP A 109 8.10 -21.04 5.30
CA TRP A 109 7.88 -19.82 4.53
C TRP A 109 9.13 -18.93 4.58
N THR A 110 9.59 -18.53 3.40
CA THR A 110 10.78 -17.71 3.23
C THR A 110 10.43 -16.23 3.26
N THR A 111 11.34 -15.38 3.77
CA THR A 111 11.17 -13.93 3.74
C THR A 111 10.73 -13.39 2.36
N GLY A 112 9.87 -12.39 2.36
CA GLY A 112 9.15 -11.99 1.15
C GLY A 112 8.11 -10.89 1.39
N GLY A 113 7.64 -10.30 0.29
CA GLY A 113 6.37 -9.58 0.26
C GLY A 113 5.25 -10.59 -0.03
N TYR A 114 4.21 -10.59 0.78
CA TYR A 114 3.09 -11.52 0.68
C TYR A 114 1.81 -10.77 0.38
N VAL A 115 1.18 -11.12 -0.73
CA VAL A 115 -0.10 -10.56 -1.15
C VAL A 115 -1.23 -11.47 -0.70
N VAL A 116 -2.22 -10.87 -0.05
CA VAL A 116 -3.44 -11.54 0.43
C VAL A 116 -4.56 -11.22 -0.55
N VAL A 117 -5.04 -12.20 -1.31
CA VAL A 117 -6.14 -12.00 -2.28
C VAL A 117 -7.42 -12.53 -1.67
N CYS A 118 -8.32 -11.63 -1.27
CA CYS A 118 -9.64 -11.97 -0.77
C CYS A 118 -10.66 -11.84 -1.91
N THR A 119 -11.40 -12.91 -2.21
CA THR A 119 -12.42 -12.93 -3.27
C THR A 119 -13.80 -13.23 -2.69
N GLY A 120 -14.75 -12.31 -2.84
CA GLY A 120 -16.14 -12.46 -2.43
C GLY A 120 -17.03 -12.92 -3.58
N GLN A 121 -17.94 -13.86 -3.31
CA GLN A 121 -18.88 -14.46 -4.26
C GLN A 121 -20.34 -14.23 -3.82
N ARG A 122 -21.19 -13.76 -4.73
CA ARG A 122 -22.65 -13.68 -4.54
C ARG A 122 -23.36 -14.10 -5.82
N GLY A 123 -24.07 -15.23 -5.77
CA GLY A 123 -24.62 -15.85 -6.99
C GLY A 123 -23.52 -16.16 -8.01
N ASN A 124 -23.60 -15.56 -9.21
CA ASN A 124 -22.60 -15.71 -10.28
C ASN A 124 -21.59 -14.55 -10.33
N GLU A 125 -21.72 -13.55 -9.46
CA GLU A 125 -20.86 -12.38 -9.42
C GLU A 125 -19.71 -12.59 -8.43
N GLN A 126 -18.54 -12.06 -8.77
CA GLN A 126 -17.36 -12.08 -7.90
C GLN A 126 -16.68 -10.72 -7.87
N THR A 127 -16.04 -10.41 -6.75
CA THR A 127 -15.18 -9.24 -6.57
C THR A 127 -13.97 -9.61 -5.73
N SER A 128 -12.86 -8.88 -5.87
CA SER A 128 -11.62 -9.19 -5.17
C SER A 128 -10.92 -7.94 -4.66
N GLN A 129 -10.23 -8.08 -3.53
CA GLN A 129 -9.38 -7.05 -2.96
C GLN A 129 -8.06 -7.65 -2.46
N ASP A 130 -6.99 -6.85 -2.59
CA ASP A 130 -5.62 -7.26 -2.27
C ASP A 130 -5.15 -6.60 -0.95
N GLY A 131 -4.83 -7.41 0.05
CA GLY A 131 -4.06 -7.07 1.24
C GLY A 131 -2.57 -7.38 1.07
N PHE A 132 -1.75 -7.00 2.05
CA PHE A 132 -0.31 -7.22 2.01
C PHE A 132 0.30 -7.29 3.40
N PHE A 133 1.31 -8.14 3.58
CA PHE A 133 2.24 -8.11 4.71
C PHE A 133 3.66 -8.45 4.26
N VAL A 134 4.63 -8.02 5.06
CA VAL A 134 6.02 -8.49 4.94
C VAL A 134 6.20 -9.73 5.82
N LEU A 135 6.89 -10.74 5.31
CA LEU A 135 7.42 -11.80 6.15
C LEU A 135 8.93 -11.57 6.31
N ARG A 136 9.36 -11.22 7.52
CA ARG A 136 10.79 -11.14 7.84
C ARG A 136 11.37 -12.53 8.06
N ALA A 137 12.68 -12.67 7.90
CA ALA A 137 13.35 -13.93 8.21
C ALA A 137 13.19 -14.28 9.70
N LEU A 138 13.04 -15.57 10.01
CA LEU A 138 12.98 -16.06 11.40
C LEU A 138 14.22 -15.64 12.21
N GLU A 139 15.38 -15.65 11.56
CA GLU A 139 16.66 -15.19 12.09
C GLU A 139 17.22 -14.13 11.13
N PRO A 140 16.92 -12.84 11.35
CA PRO A 140 17.36 -11.74 10.50
C PRO A 140 18.87 -11.75 10.24
N GLY A 141 19.25 -11.62 8.97
CA GLY A 141 20.64 -11.60 8.53
C GLY A 141 21.33 -12.97 8.51
N ARG A 142 20.60 -14.07 8.76
CA ARG A 142 21.17 -15.43 8.76
C ARG A 142 21.30 -16.01 7.35
N VAL A 143 20.29 -15.84 6.50
CA VAL A 143 20.26 -16.44 5.16
C VAL A 143 20.86 -15.49 4.13
N SER A 144 20.56 -14.21 4.24
CA SER A 144 21.16 -13.17 3.40
C SER A 144 21.70 -12.01 4.25
N LYS A 145 22.81 -11.42 3.80
CA LYS A 145 23.40 -10.22 4.41
C LYS A 145 22.86 -8.92 3.79
N LEU A 146 21.89 -9.05 2.89
CA LEU A 146 21.19 -7.95 2.23
C LEU A 146 19.77 -7.84 2.79
N ALA A 147 19.46 -6.72 3.43
CA ALA A 147 18.09 -6.37 3.79
C ALA A 147 17.52 -5.37 2.78
N MET A 148 16.24 -5.51 2.45
CA MET A 148 15.46 -4.48 1.77
C MET A 148 14.34 -4.00 2.70
N ILE A 149 14.32 -2.70 2.99
CA ILE A 149 13.26 -2.07 3.78
C ILE A 149 12.20 -1.53 2.82
N VAL A 150 10.98 -2.04 2.98
CA VAL A 150 9.79 -1.66 2.21
C VAL A 150 9.16 -0.42 2.86
N ALA A 151 8.78 0.57 2.03
CA ALA A 151 8.33 1.89 2.49
C ALA A 151 6.86 1.92 2.99
N THR A 152 6.49 0.99 3.89
CA THR A 152 5.10 0.80 4.35
C THR A 152 4.47 2.03 4.99
N TYR A 153 5.24 2.92 5.63
CA TYR A 153 4.71 4.18 6.18
C TYR A 153 4.39 5.19 5.09
N SER A 154 5.26 5.30 4.07
CA SER A 154 4.93 6.09 2.88
C SER A 154 3.70 5.54 2.17
N TRP A 155 3.52 4.22 2.10
CA TRP A 155 2.31 3.67 1.49
C TRP A 155 1.05 4.08 2.26
N GLN A 156 1.14 4.08 3.58
CA GLN A 156 0.04 4.44 4.45
C GLN A 156 -0.35 5.92 4.34
N GLU A 157 0.62 6.81 4.22
CA GLU A 157 0.42 8.27 4.02
C GLU A 157 -0.35 8.61 2.75
N TYR A 158 -0.30 7.72 1.78
CA TYR A 158 -0.96 7.86 0.50
C TYR A 158 -2.14 6.89 0.32
N ASN A 159 -2.45 6.08 1.33
CA ASN A 159 -3.59 5.20 1.34
C ASN A 159 -4.88 6.01 1.58
N ASP A 160 -5.61 6.29 0.50
CA ASP A 160 -6.86 7.03 0.48
C ASP A 160 -8.11 6.14 0.63
N TRP A 161 -7.93 4.85 0.95
CA TRP A 161 -9.06 4.00 1.30
C TRP A 161 -9.78 4.53 2.54
N GLY A 162 -11.11 4.60 2.47
CA GLY A 162 -11.93 5.20 3.51
C GLY A 162 -12.05 6.73 3.44
N GLY A 163 -11.69 7.34 2.31
CA GLY A 163 -11.99 8.74 2.00
C GLY A 163 -10.94 9.75 2.46
N GLY A 164 -9.73 9.30 2.81
CA GLY A 164 -8.67 10.21 3.24
C GLY A 164 -7.32 9.57 3.48
N CYS A 165 -6.28 10.40 3.38
CA CYS A 165 -4.88 10.08 3.61
C CYS A 165 -4.12 11.31 4.16
N GLY A 166 -2.79 11.25 4.23
CA GLY A 166 -1.95 12.37 4.66
C GLY A 166 -1.95 13.57 3.70
N TYR A 167 -2.43 13.37 2.47
CA TYR A 167 -2.46 14.38 1.40
C TYR A 167 -3.87 14.67 0.85
N PHE A 168 -4.90 14.00 1.37
CA PHE A 168 -6.26 14.16 0.87
C PHE A 168 -7.33 13.88 1.94
N SER A 169 -8.48 14.53 1.79
CA SER A 169 -9.70 14.29 2.57
C SER A 169 -10.89 14.55 1.64
N ASP A 170 -11.89 13.66 1.63
CA ASP A 170 -13.12 13.79 0.83
C ASP A 170 -14.03 14.95 1.26
N GLU A 171 -13.79 15.54 2.44
CA GLU A 171 -14.55 16.70 2.90
C GLU A 171 -14.02 18.00 2.27
N PHE A 172 -14.93 18.79 1.66
CA PHE A 172 -14.61 20.13 1.19
C PHE A 172 -14.08 20.98 2.35
N ILE A 173 -12.83 21.45 2.21
CA ILE A 173 -12.19 22.30 3.21
C ILE A 173 -12.43 23.76 2.84
N ASP A 174 -13.33 24.43 3.57
CA ASP A 174 -13.35 25.89 3.56
C ASP A 174 -12.14 26.41 4.34
N HIS A 175 -11.06 26.75 3.64
CA HIS A 175 -9.84 27.30 4.25
C HIS A 175 -10.05 28.67 4.94
N THR A 176 -11.26 29.24 4.88
CA THR A 176 -11.65 30.45 5.62
C THR A 176 -12.44 30.16 6.90
N ALA A 177 -12.77 28.89 7.16
CA ALA A 177 -13.45 28.44 8.38
C ALA A 177 -12.53 28.46 9.61
N ASP A 178 -13.08 28.08 10.77
CA ASP A 178 -12.33 28.03 12.03
C ASP A 178 -11.11 27.09 11.89
N PRO A 179 -9.90 27.47 12.36
CA PRO A 179 -8.70 26.65 12.23
C PRO A 179 -8.80 25.24 12.82
N LEU A 180 -9.63 25.02 13.85
CA LEU A 180 -9.89 23.68 14.41
C LEU A 180 -10.78 22.86 13.48
N GLU A 181 -11.82 23.47 12.92
CA GLU A 181 -12.69 22.84 11.93
C GLU A 181 -11.91 22.50 10.66
N VAL A 182 -11.09 23.43 10.16
CA VAL A 182 -10.16 23.18 9.05
C VAL A 182 -9.26 22.00 9.39
N ARG A 183 -8.67 21.95 10.58
CA ARG A 183 -7.77 20.85 11.00
C ARG A 183 -8.47 19.50 11.08
N GLU A 184 -9.72 19.45 11.53
CA GLU A 184 -10.50 18.20 11.65
C GLU A 184 -10.93 17.66 10.26
N LYS A 185 -11.23 18.57 9.33
CA LYS A 185 -11.69 18.25 7.96
C LYS A 185 -10.56 18.13 6.93
N SER A 186 -9.37 18.65 7.25
CA SER A 186 -8.18 18.60 6.42
C SER A 186 -7.55 17.20 6.36
N PHE A 187 -6.40 17.11 5.68
CA PHE A 187 -5.45 16.00 5.71
C PHE A 187 -5.40 15.29 7.06
N LYS A 188 -5.42 13.96 7.02
CA LYS A 188 -5.53 13.16 8.25
C LYS A 188 -4.15 12.95 8.85
N ALA A 189 -3.88 13.66 9.94
CA ALA A 189 -2.60 13.61 10.66
C ALA A 189 -2.35 12.29 11.43
N ARG A 190 -3.33 11.38 11.45
CA ARG A 190 -3.24 10.04 12.02
C ARG A 190 -3.84 9.06 11.04
N LEU A 191 -3.13 7.99 10.78
CA LEU A 191 -3.48 6.98 9.80
C LEU A 191 -3.33 5.59 10.42
N SER A 192 -4.33 4.73 10.23
CA SER A 192 -4.34 3.39 10.83
C SER A 192 -3.95 2.31 9.82
N PHE A 193 -3.06 1.39 10.19
CA PHE A 193 -2.78 0.18 9.42
C PHE A 193 -3.94 -0.83 9.47
N HIS A 194 -4.89 -0.67 10.39
CA HIS A 194 -6.06 -1.54 10.49
C HIS A 194 -7.18 -1.12 9.54
N ARG A 195 -6.82 -0.87 8.28
CA ARG A 195 -7.74 -0.58 7.18
C ARG A 195 -7.18 -1.11 5.86
N PRO A 196 -8.03 -1.46 4.89
CA PRO A 196 -7.59 -1.92 3.58
C PRO A 196 -6.63 -0.97 2.87
N TRP A 197 -5.81 -1.55 2.00
CA TRP A 197 -5.03 -0.79 1.02
C TRP A 197 -5.92 -0.32 -0.12
N ALA A 198 -5.80 0.96 -0.48
CA ALA A 198 -6.44 1.51 -1.67
C ALA A 198 -6.04 0.73 -2.93
N ARG A 199 -7.00 0.61 -3.86
CA ARG A 199 -6.81 -0.18 -5.07
C ARG A 199 -5.62 0.34 -5.89
N GLY A 200 -4.68 -0.55 -6.17
CA GLY A 200 -3.47 -0.26 -6.94
C GLY A 200 -2.18 -0.11 -6.13
N LEU A 201 -2.27 0.03 -4.81
CA LEU A 201 -1.07 0.08 -3.97
C LEU A 201 -0.33 -1.26 -3.97
N ILE A 202 -1.07 -2.37 -3.93
CA ILE A 202 -0.50 -3.72 -3.85
C ILE A 202 -0.24 -4.32 -5.23
N ARG A 203 -1.20 -4.21 -6.16
CA ARG A 203 -1.10 -4.80 -7.50
C ARG A 203 -1.68 -3.92 -8.59
N TYR A 204 -1.09 -4.06 -9.78
CA TYR A 204 -1.57 -3.48 -11.03
C TYR A 204 -1.76 -4.55 -12.11
N PRO A 205 -2.65 -4.31 -13.09
CA PRO A 205 -2.63 -5.07 -14.33
C PRO A 205 -1.33 -4.83 -15.10
N VAL A 206 -1.00 -5.75 -16.01
CA VAL A 206 0.15 -5.58 -16.90
C VAL A 206 -0.08 -4.39 -17.83
N GLY A 207 0.96 -3.56 -18.01
CA GLY A 207 0.95 -2.46 -18.98
C GLY A 207 0.51 -1.09 -18.44
N VAL A 208 0.37 -0.92 -17.12
CA VAL A 208 0.06 0.38 -16.50
C VAL A 208 1.14 1.42 -16.83
N PRO A 209 0.78 2.66 -17.20
CA PRO A 209 1.74 3.71 -17.51
C PRO A 209 2.69 4.03 -16.35
N ARG A 210 3.99 4.16 -16.65
CA ARG A 210 5.02 4.58 -15.68
C ARG A 210 5.01 6.09 -15.46
N LEU A 211 5.57 6.55 -14.33
CA LEU A 211 5.59 7.96 -13.97
C LEU A 211 6.62 8.70 -14.84
N ALA A 212 7.73 8.02 -15.16
CA ALA A 212 8.68 8.48 -16.15
C ALA A 212 8.00 8.58 -17.52
N GLN A 213 7.84 9.80 -18.00
CA GLN A 213 7.30 10.10 -19.32
C GLN A 213 8.44 10.37 -20.31
N PRO A 214 8.30 9.96 -21.59
CA PRO A 214 9.21 10.43 -22.62
C PRO A 214 9.15 11.97 -22.72
N PRO A 215 10.23 12.63 -23.18
CA PRO A 215 10.23 14.07 -23.35
C PRO A 215 9.07 14.53 -24.23
N LEU A 216 8.30 15.49 -23.74
CA LEU A 216 7.19 16.08 -24.49
C LEU A 216 7.71 17.18 -25.43
N PRO A 217 7.18 17.30 -26.66
CA PRO A 217 7.49 18.43 -27.53
C PRO A 217 7.15 19.77 -26.88
N LEU A 218 7.90 20.82 -27.23
CA LEU A 218 7.59 22.18 -26.77
C LEU A 218 6.16 22.57 -27.18
N GLY A 219 5.35 22.99 -26.22
CA GLY A 219 3.94 23.36 -26.43
C GLY A 219 2.95 22.20 -26.40
N ALA A 220 3.40 20.97 -26.13
CA ALA A 220 2.50 19.86 -25.82
C ALA A 220 1.73 20.13 -24.51
N ALA A 221 0.51 19.59 -24.43
CA ALA A 221 -0.25 19.62 -23.18
C ALA A 221 0.53 18.86 -22.09
N VAL A 222 0.62 19.46 -20.91
CA VAL A 222 1.17 18.79 -19.73
C VAL A 222 0.14 17.79 -19.23
N GLY A 223 0.55 16.54 -19.03
CA GLY A 223 -0.30 15.49 -18.49
C GLY A 223 0.51 14.51 -17.67
N VAL A 224 -0.19 13.75 -16.83
CA VAL A 224 0.40 12.67 -16.02
C VAL A 224 -0.33 11.37 -16.38
N PRO A 225 0.04 10.68 -17.47
CA PRO A 225 -0.71 9.51 -17.97
C PRO A 225 -0.94 8.41 -16.95
N ALA A 226 -0.05 8.25 -15.97
CA ALA A 226 -0.24 7.31 -14.88
C ALA A 226 -1.41 7.71 -13.95
N ALA A 227 -1.56 8.99 -13.65
CA ALA A 227 -2.66 9.52 -12.85
C ALA A 227 -3.97 9.47 -13.63
N ASP A 228 -3.94 9.87 -14.91
CA ASP A 228 -5.10 9.80 -15.81
C ASP A 228 -5.63 8.37 -15.91
N TRP A 229 -4.71 7.40 -16.07
CA TRP A 229 -5.05 5.98 -16.11
C TRP A 229 -5.65 5.51 -14.77
N ALA A 230 -5.04 5.85 -13.64
CA ALA A 230 -5.50 5.41 -12.33
C ALA A 230 -6.96 5.85 -12.08
N ILE A 231 -7.22 7.16 -12.21
CA ILE A 231 -8.55 7.75 -12.01
C ILE A 231 -9.57 7.13 -12.98
N SER A 232 -9.22 7.03 -14.28
CA SER A 232 -10.14 6.53 -15.31
C SER A 232 -10.51 5.05 -15.14
N ASN A 233 -9.72 4.29 -14.37
CA ASN A 233 -9.94 2.86 -14.15
C ASN A 233 -10.35 2.52 -12.71
N GLY A 234 -10.68 3.53 -11.89
CA GLY A 234 -11.10 3.34 -10.50
C GLY A 234 -9.98 2.82 -9.59
N TYR A 235 -8.75 3.28 -9.81
CA TYR A 235 -7.62 3.10 -8.92
C TYR A 235 -7.33 4.40 -8.19
N SER A 236 -6.75 4.29 -7.00
CA SER A 236 -6.27 5.46 -6.28
C SER A 236 -5.24 6.23 -7.09
N VAL A 237 -5.41 7.54 -7.21
CA VAL A 237 -4.44 8.40 -7.91
C VAL A 237 -3.08 8.36 -7.23
N TRP A 238 -3.05 8.12 -5.92
CA TRP A 238 -1.85 8.12 -5.10
C TRP A 238 -0.92 6.94 -5.36
N THR A 239 -1.41 5.93 -6.07
CA THR A 239 -0.61 4.78 -6.53
C THR A 239 0.49 5.18 -7.53
N ILE A 240 0.46 6.41 -8.07
CA ILE A 240 1.58 6.96 -8.86
C ILE A 240 2.82 7.24 -8.02
N ALA A 241 2.64 7.46 -6.71
CA ALA A 241 3.68 7.96 -5.81
C ALA A 241 4.33 6.87 -4.96
N ASN A 242 3.69 5.72 -4.71
CA ASN A 242 4.21 4.69 -3.80
C ASN A 242 3.54 3.32 -4.06
N GLY A 243 3.82 2.35 -3.20
CA GLY A 243 3.14 1.05 -3.17
C GLY A 243 3.99 -0.09 -3.72
N TRP A 244 3.71 -1.31 -3.24
CA TRP A 244 4.32 -2.56 -3.69
C TRP A 244 4.25 -2.72 -5.22
N ALA A 245 3.10 -2.39 -5.81
CA ALA A 245 2.86 -2.50 -7.24
C ALA A 245 3.79 -1.60 -8.06
N ARG A 246 4.12 -0.43 -7.50
CA ARG A 246 4.74 0.66 -8.23
C ARG A 246 6.25 0.67 -8.12
N TYR A 247 6.79 0.44 -6.94
CA TYR A 247 8.21 0.58 -6.66
C TYR A 247 8.79 -0.66 -5.96
N ASP A 248 8.44 -0.87 -4.69
CA ASP A 248 9.13 -1.83 -3.82
C ASP A 248 9.11 -3.25 -4.39
N GLY A 249 7.94 -3.71 -4.85
CA GLY A 249 7.80 -5.05 -5.41
C GLY A 249 8.58 -5.24 -6.71
N LEU A 250 8.84 -4.19 -7.48
CA LEU A 250 9.66 -4.33 -8.70
C LEU A 250 11.13 -4.56 -8.36
N THR A 251 11.65 -3.80 -7.39
CA THR A 251 13.02 -3.92 -6.92
C THR A 251 13.23 -5.25 -6.21
N ALA A 252 12.30 -5.67 -5.34
CA ALA A 252 12.37 -6.96 -4.66
C ALA A 252 12.44 -8.13 -5.65
N ARG A 253 11.52 -8.15 -6.62
CA ARG A 253 11.50 -9.17 -7.69
C ARG A 253 12.76 -9.18 -8.54
N TRP A 254 13.26 -8.00 -8.89
CA TRP A 254 14.50 -7.87 -9.66
C TRP A 254 15.71 -8.38 -8.86
N LEU A 255 15.83 -7.99 -7.60
CA LEU A 255 16.92 -8.45 -6.73
C LEU A 255 16.92 -9.98 -6.58
N GLU A 256 15.75 -10.59 -6.39
CA GLU A 256 15.63 -12.04 -6.35
C GLU A 256 15.99 -12.70 -7.69
N ALA A 257 15.51 -12.16 -8.81
CA ALA A 257 15.74 -12.73 -10.14
C ALA A 257 17.23 -12.70 -10.54
N GLU A 258 17.97 -11.70 -10.07
CA GLU A 258 19.43 -11.59 -10.27
C GLU A 258 20.24 -12.39 -9.23
N GLY A 259 19.58 -13.06 -8.28
CA GLY A 259 20.22 -13.93 -7.28
C GLY A 259 20.76 -13.21 -6.04
N TYR A 260 20.35 -11.95 -5.79
CA TYR A 260 20.73 -11.22 -4.58
C TYR A 260 19.91 -11.62 -3.34
N ALA A 261 18.70 -12.17 -3.53
CA ALA A 261 17.83 -12.72 -2.49
C ALA A 261 17.79 -11.88 -1.19
N PRO A 262 17.25 -10.65 -1.23
CA PRO A 262 17.18 -9.78 -0.05
C PRO A 262 16.22 -10.36 1.00
N GLU A 263 16.54 -10.25 2.28
CA GLU A 263 15.54 -10.40 3.34
C GLU A 263 14.71 -9.10 3.40
N LEU A 264 13.39 -9.24 3.38
CA LEU A 264 12.49 -8.09 3.38
C LEU A 264 12.11 -7.72 4.82
N LEU A 265 12.17 -6.42 5.09
CA LEU A 265 11.71 -5.79 6.31
C LEU A 265 10.70 -4.70 5.96
N SER A 266 9.75 -4.46 6.83
CA SER A 266 8.93 -3.24 6.85
C SER A 266 9.57 -2.21 7.77
N GLN A 267 9.17 -0.95 7.66
CA GLN A 267 9.60 0.08 8.62
C GLN A 267 9.10 -0.20 10.04
N TRP A 268 7.99 -0.92 10.16
CA TRP A 268 7.44 -1.38 11.45
C TRP A 268 8.41 -2.33 12.17
N ASP A 269 9.18 -3.15 11.44
CA ASP A 269 10.16 -4.04 12.07
C ASP A 269 11.27 -3.28 12.78
N LEU A 270 11.74 -2.17 12.19
CA LEU A 270 12.77 -1.31 12.79
C LEU A 270 12.26 -0.58 14.04
N ASP A 271 10.99 -0.21 14.06
CA ASP A 271 10.39 0.41 15.25
C ASP A 271 10.18 -0.58 16.40
N ASN A 272 9.98 -1.87 16.11
CA ASN A 272 9.72 -2.89 17.14
C ASN A 272 10.99 -3.61 17.60
N ASP A 273 12.02 -3.67 16.77
CA ASP A 273 13.30 -4.30 17.10
C ASP A 273 14.48 -3.40 16.67
N PRO A 274 15.06 -2.62 17.61
CA PRO A 274 16.21 -1.78 17.33
C PRO A 274 17.48 -2.53 16.92
N SER A 275 17.54 -3.85 17.15
CA SER A 275 18.66 -4.72 16.76
C SER A 275 18.44 -5.47 15.45
N ILE A 276 17.30 -5.22 14.78
CA ILE A 276 16.91 -5.97 13.58
C ILE A 276 17.98 -5.89 12.48
N LEU A 277 18.77 -4.80 12.44
CA LEU A 277 19.78 -4.58 11.42
C LEU A 277 21.17 -5.16 11.74
N ASP A 278 21.41 -5.63 12.97
CA ASP A 278 22.75 -5.97 13.50
C ASP A 278 23.49 -7.03 12.68
N ASN A 279 22.76 -7.92 12.01
CA ASN A 279 23.31 -9.05 11.30
C ASN A 279 23.43 -8.85 9.78
N TYR A 280 23.03 -7.70 9.24
CA TYR A 280 23.15 -7.40 7.81
C TYR A 280 24.45 -6.65 7.49
N ASP A 281 24.92 -6.77 6.25
CA ASP A 281 26.04 -5.99 5.71
C ASP A 281 25.56 -4.81 4.85
N VAL A 282 24.40 -4.98 4.21
CA VAL A 282 23.83 -4.03 3.25
C VAL A 282 22.33 -3.86 3.51
N VAL A 283 21.88 -2.60 3.53
CA VAL A 283 20.45 -2.23 3.55
C VAL A 283 20.11 -1.51 2.24
N VAL A 284 18.93 -1.80 1.68
CA VAL A 284 18.39 -1.15 0.49
C VAL A 284 17.04 -0.54 0.80
N THR A 285 16.82 0.70 0.34
CA THR A 285 15.48 1.27 0.16
C THR A 285 15.29 1.66 -1.30
N THR A 286 14.04 1.77 -1.75
CA THR A 286 13.73 2.04 -3.16
C THR A 286 12.46 2.86 -3.33
N GLY A 287 12.32 3.47 -4.50
CA GLY A 287 11.09 4.14 -4.89
C GLY A 287 10.89 5.45 -4.14
N HIS A 288 10.08 5.40 -3.09
CA HIS A 288 9.61 6.57 -2.36
C HIS A 288 9.49 6.26 -0.85
N ASP A 289 10.60 6.42 -0.13
CA ASP A 289 10.74 6.20 1.32
C ASP A 289 10.72 7.52 2.11
N GLU A 290 9.69 8.34 1.88
CA GLU A 290 9.53 9.68 2.46
C GLU A 290 9.29 9.68 3.98
N TYR A 291 8.50 8.73 4.51
CA TYR A 291 8.01 8.82 5.88
C TYR A 291 8.66 7.83 6.83
N TRP A 292 9.24 8.35 7.91
CA TRP A 292 9.92 7.56 8.94
C TRP A 292 9.56 8.07 10.33
N THR A 293 9.44 7.16 11.28
CA THR A 293 9.52 7.50 12.70
C THR A 293 10.96 7.90 13.04
N SER A 294 11.14 8.69 14.11
CA SER A 294 12.49 8.97 14.61
C SER A 294 13.20 7.72 15.11
N GLY A 295 12.45 6.75 15.67
CA GLY A 295 12.98 5.48 16.18
C GLY A 295 13.54 4.61 15.07
N GLY A 296 12.71 4.19 14.12
CA GLY A 296 13.16 3.41 12.97
C GLY A 296 14.24 4.11 12.14
N ARG A 297 14.23 5.45 12.05
CA ARG A 297 15.31 6.19 11.40
C ARG A 297 16.63 6.09 12.18
N GLN A 298 16.59 6.18 13.51
CA GLN A 298 17.78 6.03 14.34
C GLN A 298 18.42 4.64 14.16
N VAL A 299 17.62 3.59 14.03
CA VAL A 299 18.12 2.22 13.77
C VAL A 299 18.92 2.17 12.47
N LEU A 300 18.46 2.82 11.41
CA LEU A 300 19.18 2.90 10.15
C LEU A 300 20.45 3.75 10.25
N ASP A 301 20.40 4.88 10.96
CA ASP A 301 21.56 5.74 11.18
C ASP A 301 22.64 4.99 11.99
N ASP A 302 22.26 4.30 13.07
CA ASP A 302 23.16 3.48 13.89
C ASP A 302 23.84 2.37 13.07
N PHE A 303 23.08 1.69 12.20
CA PHE A 303 23.62 0.69 11.27
C PHE A 303 24.72 1.27 10.37
N ILE A 304 24.49 2.46 9.82
CA ILE A 304 25.47 3.15 8.95
C ILE A 304 26.69 3.58 9.76
N GLU A 305 26.51 4.15 10.95
CA GLU A 305 27.60 4.59 11.85
C GLU A 305 28.48 3.42 12.31
N GLN A 306 27.90 2.22 12.43
CA GLN A 306 28.62 0.99 12.75
C GLN A 306 29.31 0.34 11.55
N GLY A 307 29.24 0.95 10.36
CA GLY A 307 29.94 0.53 9.14
C GLY A 307 29.08 -0.28 8.16
N GLY A 308 27.78 -0.38 8.41
CA GLY A 308 26.80 -0.93 7.48
C GLY A 308 26.73 -0.12 6.18
N ARG A 309 26.40 -0.79 5.08
CA ARG A 309 26.32 -0.15 3.75
C ARG A 309 24.87 0.12 3.39
N TYR A 310 24.55 1.35 3.02
CA TYR A 310 23.20 1.72 2.63
C TYR A 310 23.14 2.09 1.15
N ALA A 311 22.33 1.36 0.38
CA ALA A 311 22.02 1.67 -1.01
C ALA A 311 20.62 2.28 -1.11
N ARG A 312 20.57 3.56 -1.43
CA ARG A 312 19.32 4.33 -1.49
C ARG A 312 18.90 4.55 -2.94
N LEU A 313 17.93 3.76 -3.40
CA LEU A 313 17.46 3.73 -4.79
C LEU A 313 16.08 4.38 -4.92
N ALA A 314 15.91 5.55 -4.28
CA ALA A 314 14.63 6.21 -4.05
C ALA A 314 14.69 7.73 -4.34
N GLY A 315 13.52 8.38 -4.48
CA GLY A 315 13.34 9.82 -4.65
C GLY A 315 12.29 10.40 -3.68
N ASN A 316 12.45 11.68 -3.29
CA ASN A 316 11.73 12.35 -2.19
C ASN A 316 11.83 11.61 -0.85
N ILE A 317 12.97 11.77 -0.19
CA ILE A 317 13.48 10.79 0.78
C ILE A 317 14.05 11.51 2.02
N ILE A 318 13.84 10.97 3.24
CA ILE A 318 14.43 11.46 4.50
C ILE A 318 15.69 10.69 4.85
#